data_AF-X5M8T9-F1
#
_entry.id   AF-X5M8T9-F1
#
_cell.length_a   1.000
_cell.length_b   1.000
_cell.length_c   1.000
_cell.angle_alpha   90.00
_cell.angle_beta   90.00
_cell.angle_gamma   90.00
#
_symmetry.space_group_name_H-M   'P 1'
#
loop_
_entity.id
_entity.type
_entity.pdbx_description
1 polymer ?
#
loop_
_entity_poly.entity_id
_entity_poly.type
_entity_poly.pdbx_seq_one_letter_code
_entity_poly.pdbx_strand_id
1 'polypeptide(L)'
;MFFYLLLAFIGIPLIEIALFIEVGGAIGTPATIAVVIGTAFLGAWMLRRQGVSTAQTAQAKLQRGEMPVEQAFDGMFLVFAGGLLLTPGFLTDAIGFSLFIPQIRTALRSRIVERAKRSGSFHMSGSMSGSGMHYADEADMWTEQRPPANDASSPATGKTSGASSPKTIDGSVIESDTPDGTPGAKDSPWRDK
;
A
#
# COMPACT_ATOMS: atom_id res chain seq x y z
N MET A 1 9.79 -31.03 -4.04
CA MET A 1 9.65 -29.94 -3.04
C MET A 1 9.71 -30.47 -1.62
N PHE A 2 8.85 -31.42 -1.22
CA PHE A 2 8.87 -32.01 0.13
C PHE A 2 10.23 -32.60 0.55
N PHE A 3 10.90 -33.33 -0.36
CA PHE A 3 12.22 -33.91 -0.10
C PHE A 3 13.28 -32.87 0.31
N TYR A 4 13.30 -31.69 -0.32
CA TYR A 4 14.26 -30.63 0.03
C TYR A 4 13.98 -30.05 1.42
N LEU A 5 12.69 -29.88 1.78
CA LEU A 5 12.31 -29.43 3.12
C LEU A 5 12.70 -30.46 4.18
N LEU A 6 12.48 -31.75 3.91
CA LEU A 6 12.89 -32.85 4.80
C LEU A 6 14.41 -32.88 4.98
N LEU A 7 15.17 -32.72 3.89
CA LEU A 7 16.63 -32.68 3.96
C LEU A 7 17.13 -31.46 4.74
N ALA A 8 16.52 -30.28 4.58
CA ALA A 8 16.87 -29.10 5.36
C ALA A 8 16.50 -29.27 6.84
N PHE A 9 15.32 -29.82 7.14
CA PHE A 9 14.84 -30.05 8.50
C PHE A 9 15.71 -31.02 9.28
N ILE A 10 16.25 -32.06 8.63
CA ILE A 10 17.18 -33.01 9.26
C ILE A 10 18.62 -32.47 9.23
N GLY A 11 19.03 -31.89 8.10
CA GLY A 11 20.40 -31.44 7.87
C GLY A 11 20.81 -30.28 8.76
N ILE A 12 19.94 -29.28 8.97
CA ILE A 12 20.27 -28.13 9.82
C ILE A 12 20.58 -28.57 11.26
N PRO A 13 19.71 -29.30 11.98
CA PRO A 13 20.03 -29.78 13.32
C PRO A 13 21.28 -30.66 13.40
N LEU A 14 21.54 -31.51 12.39
CA LEU A 14 22.76 -32.33 12.36
C LEU A 14 24.02 -31.48 12.26
N ILE A 15 24.01 -30.44 11.42
CA ILE A 15 25.12 -29.49 11.31
C ILE A 15 25.29 -28.74 12.63
N GLU A 16 24.20 -28.31 13.28
CA GLU A 16 24.27 -27.64 14.58
C GLU A 16 24.88 -28.52 15.66
N ILE A 17 24.47 -29.80 15.75
CA ILE A 17 25.06 -30.75 16.70
C ILE A 17 26.55 -30.92 16.43
N ALA A 18 26.98 -31.03 15.18
CA ALA A 18 28.39 -31.12 14.83
C ALA A 18 29.17 -29.87 15.26
N LEU A 19 28.63 -28.67 15.01
CA LEU A 19 29.24 -27.41 15.43
C LEU A 19 29.30 -27.27 16.96
N PHE A 20 28.26 -27.68 17.68
CA PHE A 20 28.28 -27.69 19.14
C PHE A 20 29.36 -28.61 19.72
N ILE A 21 29.57 -29.78 19.11
CA ILE A 21 30.63 -30.71 19.53
C ILE A 21 32.01 -30.10 19.23
N GLU A 22 32.20 -29.52 18.04
CA GLU A 22 33.48 -28.94 17.63
C GLU A 22 33.86 -27.72 18.49
N VAL A 23 32.94 -26.76 18.63
CA VAL A 23 33.17 -25.57 19.47
C VAL A 23 33.25 -25.95 20.94
N GLY A 24 32.39 -26.86 21.41
CA GLY A 24 32.42 -27.39 22.77
C GLY A 24 33.74 -28.08 23.11
N GLY A 25 34.35 -28.78 22.16
CA GLY A 25 35.68 -29.35 22.29
C GLY A 25 36.80 -28.31 22.28
N ALA A 26 36.64 -27.21 21.54
CA ALA A 26 37.65 -26.16 21.41
C ALA A 26 37.71 -25.20 22.61
N ILE A 27 36.56 -24.75 23.13
CA ILE A 27 36.49 -23.74 24.20
C ILE A 27 35.85 -24.25 25.50
N GLY A 28 35.31 -25.47 25.51
CA GLY A 28 34.62 -26.06 26.65
C GLY A 28 33.12 -25.81 26.67
N THR A 29 32.38 -26.73 27.29
CA THR A 29 30.91 -26.69 27.37
C THR A 29 30.35 -25.44 28.07
N PRO A 30 30.87 -25.00 29.24
CA PRO A 30 30.33 -23.82 29.92
C PRO A 30 30.50 -22.54 29.09
N ALA A 31 31.64 -22.38 28.42
CA ALA A 31 31.90 -21.25 27.54
C ALA A 31 30.98 -21.28 26.31
N THR A 32 30.75 -22.45 25.72
CA THR A 32 29.82 -22.65 24.59
C THR A 32 28.40 -22.25 24.96
N ILE A 33 27.92 -22.68 26.14
CA ILE A 33 26.60 -22.28 26.65
C ILE A 33 26.52 -20.77 26.85
N ALA A 34 27.56 -20.15 27.42
CA ALA A 34 27.60 -18.70 27.61
C ALA A 34 27.55 -17.93 26.28
N VAL A 35 28.24 -18.43 25.24
CA VAL A 35 28.19 -17.85 23.88
C VAL A 35 26.77 -17.93 23.31
N VAL A 36 26.14 -19.10 23.37
CA VAL A 36 24.76 -19.31 22.88
C VAL A 36 23.75 -18.41 23.59
N ILE A 37 23.87 -18.29 24.90
CA ILE A 37 23.02 -17.37 25.67
C ILE A 37 23.31 -15.92 25.23
N GLY A 38 24.59 -15.56 25.09
CA GLY A 38 25.02 -14.24 24.63
C GLY A 38 24.49 -13.88 23.24
N THR A 39 24.52 -14.81 22.29
CA THR A 39 23.96 -14.61 20.94
C THR A 39 22.44 -14.47 20.99
N ALA A 40 21.74 -15.28 21.78
CA ALA A 40 20.29 -15.14 21.97
C ALA A 40 19.92 -13.75 22.54
N PHE A 41 20.63 -13.28 23.56
CA PHE A 41 20.42 -11.93 24.13
C PHE A 41 20.72 -10.83 23.11
N LEU A 42 21.84 -10.92 22.40
CA LEU A 42 22.22 -9.95 21.38
C LEU A 42 21.18 -9.89 20.25
N GLY A 43 20.72 -11.07 19.80
CA GLY A 43 19.66 -11.23 18.82
C GLY A 43 18.36 -10.58 19.24
N ALA A 44 17.87 -10.89 20.45
CA ALA A 44 16.66 -10.32 21.00
C ALA A 44 16.75 -8.79 21.13
N TRP A 45 17.91 -8.28 21.53
CA TRP A 45 18.16 -6.84 21.63
C TRP A 45 18.15 -6.15 20.26
N MET A 46 18.82 -6.72 19.26
CA MET A 46 18.81 -6.22 17.88
C MET A 46 17.41 -6.26 17.28
N LEU A 47 16.68 -7.36 17.49
CA LEU A 47 15.29 -7.51 17.05
C LEU A 47 14.40 -6.43 17.65
N ARG A 48 14.53 -6.17 18.95
CA ARG A 48 13.71 -5.15 19.62
C ARG A 48 14.01 -3.76 19.10
N ARG A 49 15.29 -3.41 18.88
CA ARG A 49 15.67 -2.10 18.35
C ARG A 49 15.21 -1.90 16.91
N GLN A 50 15.58 -2.83 16.02
CA GLN A 50 15.28 -2.70 14.58
C GLN A 50 13.79 -2.95 14.28
N GLY A 51 13.17 -3.89 14.99
CA GLY A 51 11.75 -4.23 14.84
C GLY A 51 10.85 -3.07 15.22
N VAL A 52 11.09 -2.43 16.38
CA VAL A 52 10.31 -1.26 16.81
C VAL A 52 10.48 -0.09 15.84
N SER A 53 11.71 0.22 15.44
CA SER A 53 11.98 1.30 14.48
C SER A 53 11.29 1.06 13.12
N THR A 54 11.32 -0.18 12.63
CA THR A 54 10.66 -0.58 11.37
C THR A 54 9.13 -0.46 11.49
N ALA A 55 8.56 -0.92 12.61
CA ALA A 55 7.13 -0.83 12.87
C ALA A 55 6.65 0.63 12.98
N GLN A 56 7.39 1.49 13.68
CA GLN A 56 7.09 2.92 13.79
C GLN A 56 7.12 3.60 12.41
N THR A 57 8.12 3.29 11.59
CA THR A 57 8.23 3.84 10.22
C THR A 57 7.08 3.36 9.34
N ALA A 58 6.69 2.09 9.45
CA ALA A 58 5.54 1.54 8.73
C ALA A 58 4.24 2.24 9.13
N GLN A 59 4.01 2.42 10.43
CA GLN A 59 2.85 3.13 10.97
C GLN A 59 2.81 4.58 10.48
N ALA A 60 3.94 5.30 10.50
CA ALA A 60 4.03 6.67 10.01
C ALA A 60 3.70 6.81 8.52
N LYS A 61 4.11 5.84 7.68
CA LYS A 61 3.73 5.79 6.26
C LYS A 61 2.23 5.55 6.07
N LEU A 62 1.66 4.60 6.81
CA LEU A 62 0.23 4.32 6.77
C LEU A 62 -0.62 5.52 7.18
N GLN A 63 -0.19 6.27 8.20
CA GLN A 63 -0.87 7.50 8.63
C GLN A 63 -0.85 8.60 7.56
N ARG A 64 0.11 8.58 6.64
CA ARG A 64 0.17 9.48 5.47
C ARG A 64 -0.57 8.94 4.23
N GLY A 65 -1.23 7.79 4.34
CA GLY A 65 -1.86 7.12 3.20
C GLY A 65 -0.85 6.46 2.23
N GLU A 66 0.41 6.33 2.62
CA GLU A 66 1.45 5.66 1.84
C GLU A 66 1.49 4.16 2.18
N MET A 67 1.57 3.27 1.18
CA MET A 67 1.75 1.84 1.42
C MET A 67 3.20 1.52 1.84
N PRO A 68 3.45 0.93 3.03
CA PRO A 68 4.79 0.67 3.56
C PRO A 68 5.39 -0.66 3.05
N VAL A 69 5.43 -0.86 1.73
CA VAL A 69 5.85 -2.13 1.12
C VAL A 69 7.26 -2.54 1.57
N GLU A 70 8.18 -1.57 1.65
CA GLU A 70 9.57 -1.84 2.05
C GLU A 70 9.66 -2.30 3.50
N GLN A 71 8.98 -1.59 4.40
CA GLN A 71 8.96 -1.87 5.82
C GLN A 71 8.26 -3.21 6.12
N ALA A 72 7.30 -3.63 5.28
CA ALA A 72 6.68 -4.95 5.39
C ALA A 72 7.69 -6.08 5.11
N PHE A 73 8.49 -5.96 4.04
CA PHE A 73 9.57 -6.91 3.78
C PHE A 73 10.64 -6.89 4.88
N ASP A 74 11.05 -5.71 5.33
CA ASP A 74 12.04 -5.57 6.40
C ASP A 74 11.52 -6.19 7.71
N GLY A 75 10.27 -5.93 8.05
CA GLY A 75 9.59 -6.54 9.20
C GLY A 75 9.51 -8.06 9.09
N MET A 76 9.19 -8.60 7.91
CA MET A 76 9.16 -10.04 7.65
C MET A 76 10.55 -10.66 7.85
N PHE A 77 11.60 -10.08 7.28
CA PHE A 77 12.97 -10.56 7.48
C PHE A 77 13.41 -10.49 8.95
N LEU A 78 13.01 -9.44 9.67
CA LEU A 78 13.29 -9.31 11.10
C LEU A 78 12.58 -10.40 11.93
N VAL A 79 11.33 -10.74 11.61
CA VAL A 79 10.61 -11.84 12.26
C VAL A 79 11.28 -13.18 11.97
N PHE A 80 11.67 -13.44 10.71
CA PHE A 80 12.43 -14.65 10.38
C PHE A 80 13.78 -14.69 11.10
N ALA A 81 14.53 -13.58 11.12
CA ALA A 81 15.77 -13.47 11.88
C ALA A 81 15.54 -13.83 13.34
N GLY A 82 14.60 -13.16 14.01
CA GLY A 82 14.23 -13.44 15.40
C GLY A 82 13.83 -14.90 15.64
N GLY A 83 13.04 -15.47 14.73
CA GLY A 83 12.64 -16.88 14.77
C GLY A 83 13.82 -17.85 14.64
N LEU A 84 14.79 -17.54 13.79
CA LEU A 84 16.03 -18.32 13.65
C LEU A 84 16.86 -18.25 14.94
N LEU A 85 16.99 -17.08 15.56
CA LEU A 85 17.74 -16.93 16.83
C LEU A 85 17.03 -17.54 18.05
N LEU A 86 15.74 -17.91 17.95
CA LEU A 86 15.03 -18.66 19.00
C LEU A 86 15.45 -20.12 19.06
N THR A 87 15.97 -20.68 17.96
CA THR A 87 16.58 -22.00 17.92
C THR A 87 18.09 -21.82 18.12
N PRO A 88 18.58 -21.82 19.38
CA PRO A 88 20.00 -21.56 19.66
C PRO A 88 20.90 -22.52 18.88
N GLY A 89 21.73 -21.98 17.98
CA GLY A 89 22.60 -22.74 17.08
C GLY A 89 23.64 -21.82 16.44
N PHE A 90 24.85 -22.30 16.21
CA PHE A 90 25.91 -21.49 15.62
C PHE A 90 25.62 -21.10 14.16
N LEU A 91 25.15 -22.05 13.35
CA LEU A 91 24.82 -21.79 11.95
C LEU A 91 23.56 -20.92 11.85
N THR A 92 22.54 -21.27 12.61
CA THR A 92 21.25 -20.59 12.59
C THR A 92 21.36 -19.18 13.17
N ASP A 93 22.17 -18.96 14.20
CA ASP A 93 22.51 -17.63 14.71
C ASP A 93 23.26 -16.82 13.64
N ALA A 94 24.23 -17.40 12.93
CA ALA A 94 24.96 -16.70 11.88
C ALA A 94 24.03 -16.23 10.74
N ILE A 95 23.09 -17.10 10.31
CA ILE A 95 22.09 -16.75 9.30
C ILE A 95 21.12 -15.71 9.84
N GLY A 96 20.65 -15.87 11.08
CA GLY A 96 19.76 -14.95 11.76
C GLY A 96 20.37 -13.56 11.92
N PHE A 97 21.62 -13.47 12.37
CA PHE A 97 22.36 -12.21 12.46
C PHE A 97 22.62 -11.57 11.10
N SER A 98 22.88 -12.37 10.07
CA SER A 98 23.01 -11.86 8.70
C SER A 98 21.73 -11.16 8.24
N LEU A 99 20.55 -11.65 8.62
CA LEU A 99 19.26 -11.00 8.30
C LEU A 99 19.03 -9.67 9.05
N PHE A 100 19.72 -9.41 10.17
CA PHE A 100 19.70 -8.08 10.80
C PHE A 100 20.49 -7.03 10.01
N ILE A 101 21.35 -7.43 9.08
CA ILE A 101 22.16 -6.51 8.27
C ILE A 101 21.27 -5.90 7.17
N PRO A 102 21.09 -4.57 7.13
CA PRO A 102 20.23 -3.91 6.14
C PRO A 102 20.62 -4.22 4.70
N GLN A 103 21.92 -4.27 4.40
CA GLN A 103 22.41 -4.57 3.04
C GLN A 103 21.96 -5.95 2.55
N ILE A 104 21.94 -6.95 3.44
CA ILE A 104 21.51 -8.32 3.13
C ILE A 104 19.99 -8.34 2.87
N ARG A 105 19.19 -7.66 3.70
CA ARG A 105 17.74 -7.54 3.50
C ARG A 105 17.39 -6.89 2.17
N THR A 106 18.04 -5.77 1.84
CA THR A 106 17.79 -5.07 0.57
C THR A 106 18.17 -5.93 -0.63
N ALA A 107 19.28 -6.67 -0.56
CA ALA A 107 19.69 -7.61 -1.60
C ALA A 107 18.73 -8.81 -1.74
N LEU A 108 18.25 -9.39 -0.64
CA LEU A 108 17.26 -10.46 -0.69
C LEU A 108 15.94 -9.96 -1.29
N ARG A 109 15.47 -8.78 -0.86
CA ARG A 109 14.26 -8.17 -1.40
C ARG A 109 14.35 -7.95 -2.91
N SER A 110 15.45 -7.38 -3.40
CA SER A 110 15.61 -7.13 -4.84
C SER A 110 15.58 -8.43 -5.65
N ARG A 111 16.23 -9.49 -5.16
CA ARG A 111 16.19 -10.82 -5.77
C ARG A 111 14.80 -11.45 -5.78
N ILE A 112 14.03 -11.31 -4.69
CA ILE A 112 12.65 -11.81 -4.61
C ILE A 112 11.77 -11.09 -5.62
N VAL A 113 11.83 -9.75 -5.66
CA VAL A 113 11.05 -8.93 -6.59
C VAL A 113 11.42 -9.25 -8.04
N GLU A 114 12.71 -9.39 -8.34
CA GLU A 114 13.17 -9.74 -9.67
C GLU A 114 12.68 -11.13 -10.11
N ARG A 115 12.72 -12.13 -9.22
CA ARG A 115 12.14 -13.45 -9.50
C ARG A 115 10.64 -13.38 -9.72
N ALA A 116 9.92 -12.65 -8.89
CA ALA A 116 8.46 -12.51 -9.02
C ALA A 116 8.07 -11.89 -10.37
N LYS A 117 8.83 -10.89 -10.84
CA LYS A 117 8.66 -10.29 -12.17
C LYS A 117 8.89 -11.28 -13.30
N ARG A 118 9.94 -12.12 -13.20
CA ARG A 118 10.29 -13.12 -14.22
C ARG A 118 9.30 -14.29 -14.28
N SER A 119 8.68 -14.65 -13.17
CA SER A 119 7.74 -15.77 -13.09
C SER A 119 6.32 -15.44 -13.58
N GLY A 120 6.06 -14.20 -14.04
CA GLY A 120 4.74 -13.75 -14.53
C GLY A 120 3.61 -13.78 -13.48
N SER A 121 3.93 -14.08 -12.22
CA SER A 121 2.96 -14.41 -11.16
C SER A 121 2.56 -13.20 -10.33
N PHE A 122 3.06 -12.00 -10.66
CA PHE A 122 2.84 -10.78 -9.89
C PHE A 122 2.01 -9.78 -10.70
N HIS A 123 0.69 -10.00 -10.77
CA HIS A 123 -0.27 -8.92 -11.00
C HIS A 123 -0.32 -8.08 -9.72
N MET A 124 0.67 -7.21 -9.51
CA MET A 124 0.48 -6.11 -8.57
C MET A 124 -0.52 -5.18 -9.22
N SER A 125 -1.79 -5.32 -8.85
CA SER A 125 -2.84 -4.34 -9.11
C SER A 125 -2.51 -3.06 -8.33
N GLY A 126 -1.44 -2.38 -8.74
CA GLY A 126 -1.21 -1.00 -8.39
C GLY A 126 -2.18 -0.17 -9.20
N SER A 127 -3.31 0.17 -8.60
CA SER A 127 -4.08 1.34 -9.02
C SER A 127 -3.21 2.58 -8.75
N MET A 128 -2.31 2.86 -9.69
CA MET A 128 -1.55 4.10 -9.81
C MET A 128 -1.46 4.42 -11.30
N SER A 129 -2.59 4.81 -11.87
CA SER A 129 -2.65 5.63 -13.08
C SER A 129 -3.49 6.86 -12.77
N GLY A 130 -2.96 7.70 -11.88
CA GLY A 130 -3.37 9.10 -11.78
C GLY A 130 -2.47 9.92 -12.70
N SER A 131 -2.83 10.02 -13.98
CA SER A 131 -2.39 11.09 -14.88
C SER A 131 -3.30 11.09 -16.11
N GLY A 132 -4.07 12.16 -16.24
CA GLY A 132 -4.93 12.41 -17.40
C GLY A 132 -6.42 12.49 -17.07
N MET A 133 -6.84 13.35 -16.14
CA MET A 133 -8.15 13.99 -16.31
C MET A 133 -8.05 14.89 -17.54
N HIS A 134 -8.38 14.34 -18.71
CA HIS A 134 -8.80 15.16 -19.85
C HIS A 134 -10.22 15.64 -19.53
N TYR A 135 -10.34 16.80 -18.89
CA TYR A 135 -11.46 17.67 -19.21
C TYR A 135 -11.24 18.09 -20.66
N ALA A 136 -11.88 17.38 -21.59
CA ALA A 136 -12.06 17.91 -22.93
C ALA A 136 -12.92 19.17 -22.76
N ASP A 137 -12.31 20.32 -23.04
CA ASP A 137 -12.98 21.61 -23.09
C ASP A 137 -14.09 21.52 -24.14
N GLU A 138 -15.34 21.58 -23.69
CA GLU A 138 -16.55 21.45 -24.53
C GLU A 138 -16.66 22.60 -25.55
N ALA A 139 -15.84 23.65 -25.39
CA ALA A 139 -15.76 24.80 -26.28
C ALA A 139 -15.28 24.46 -27.71
N ASP A 140 -14.52 23.37 -27.90
CA ASP A 140 -13.98 23.00 -29.22
C ASP A 140 -14.92 22.06 -30.02
N MET A 141 -16.01 21.57 -29.42
CA MET A 141 -16.94 20.67 -30.11
C MET A 141 -17.93 21.39 -31.03
N TRP A 142 -18.08 22.72 -30.90
CA TRP A 142 -19.06 23.52 -31.64
C TRP A 142 -18.47 24.38 -32.77
N THR A 143 -17.16 24.30 -33.02
CA THR A 143 -16.47 25.18 -33.98
C THR A 143 -16.31 24.57 -35.37
N GLU A 144 -16.60 23.28 -35.55
CA GLU A 144 -16.36 22.56 -36.82
C GLU A 144 -17.63 22.39 -37.68
N GLN A 145 -18.39 23.46 -37.92
CA GLN A 145 -19.53 23.39 -38.86
C GLN A 145 -19.83 24.71 -39.59
N ARG A 146 -18.79 25.40 -40.07
CA ARG A 146 -18.94 26.49 -41.06
C ARG A 146 -18.54 26.01 -42.46
N PRO A 147 -19.47 25.90 -43.42
CA PRO A 147 -19.14 25.87 -44.84
C PRO A 147 -18.57 27.24 -45.26
N PRO A 148 -17.75 27.32 -46.33
CA PRO A 148 -17.16 28.58 -46.76
C PRO A 148 -18.25 29.56 -47.20
N ALA A 149 -18.18 30.78 -46.67
CA ALA A 149 -19.09 31.87 -47.00
C ALA A 149 -18.91 32.27 -48.47
N ASN A 150 -19.95 32.08 -49.27
CA ASN A 150 -20.15 32.76 -50.53
C ASN A 150 -20.62 34.20 -50.24
N ASP A 151 -19.75 35.12 -50.61
CA ASP A 151 -19.92 36.55 -50.74
C ASP A 151 -21.10 36.91 -51.65
N ALA A 152 -22.12 37.55 -51.09
CA ALA A 152 -23.25 38.11 -51.83
C ALA A 152 -23.57 39.52 -51.33
N SER A 153 -23.31 40.51 -52.18
CA SER A 153 -23.77 41.89 -52.02
C SER A 153 -24.99 42.18 -52.92
N SER A 154 -26.17 42.24 -52.28
CA SER A 154 -27.39 43.03 -52.61
C SER A 154 -28.11 42.89 -53.99
N PRO A 155 -29.39 43.33 -54.13
CA PRO A 155 -30.35 43.85 -53.13
C PRO A 155 -31.82 43.35 -53.22
N ALA A 156 -32.59 43.78 -52.19
CA ALA A 156 -34.06 43.98 -52.12
C ALA A 156 -34.90 42.72 -51.77
N THR A 157 -35.91 42.73 -50.90
CA THR A 157 -36.92 43.76 -50.57
C THR A 157 -37.71 43.30 -49.32
N GLY A 158 -38.27 44.22 -48.53
CA GLY A 158 -39.43 43.98 -47.64
C GLY A 158 -39.14 44.03 -46.13
N LYS A 159 -39.34 45.16 -45.43
CA LYS A 159 -40.56 45.51 -44.64
C LYS A 159 -40.82 44.42 -43.56
N THR A 160 -40.73 44.67 -42.25
CA THR A 160 -41.60 45.55 -41.44
C THR A 160 -41.13 45.68 -39.99
N SER A 161 -41.27 46.89 -39.43
CA SER A 161 -41.67 47.26 -38.06
C SER A 161 -41.21 46.46 -36.83
N GLY A 162 -40.77 47.21 -35.82
CA GLY A 162 -41.42 47.13 -34.51
C GLY A 162 -40.49 46.87 -33.33
N ALA A 163 -40.28 47.91 -32.53
CA ALA A 163 -39.60 47.90 -31.25
C ALA A 163 -40.24 46.95 -30.20
N SER A 164 -39.43 46.48 -29.26
CA SER A 164 -39.58 46.67 -27.79
C SER A 164 -39.23 45.44 -26.93
N SER A 165 -38.30 45.69 -26.00
CA SER A 165 -38.02 45.13 -24.67
C SER A 165 -37.76 43.62 -24.45
N PRO A 166 -36.80 43.25 -23.56
CA PRO A 166 -36.55 41.86 -23.19
C PRO A 166 -37.62 41.34 -22.21
N LYS A 167 -38.07 40.11 -22.44
CA LYS A 167 -39.10 39.42 -21.66
C LYS A 167 -38.48 38.73 -20.44
N THR A 168 -38.87 39.17 -19.24
CA THR A 168 -38.58 38.49 -17.97
C THR A 168 -39.19 37.08 -17.98
N ILE A 169 -38.39 36.07 -17.63
CA ILE A 169 -38.85 34.69 -17.51
C ILE A 169 -39.43 34.49 -16.12
N ASP A 170 -40.73 34.23 -16.08
CA ASP A 170 -41.52 33.91 -14.91
C ASP A 170 -41.37 32.41 -14.59
N GLY A 171 -40.91 32.11 -13.38
CA GLY A 171 -40.72 30.74 -12.90
C GLY A 171 -41.93 30.30 -12.09
N SER A 172 -42.74 29.40 -12.62
CA SER A 172 -43.83 28.79 -11.85
C SER A 172 -43.24 27.80 -10.83
N VAL A 173 -43.43 28.10 -9.55
CA VAL A 173 -43.19 27.18 -8.44
C VAL A 173 -44.18 26.02 -8.55
N ILE A 174 -43.68 24.79 -8.63
CA ILE A 174 -44.52 23.60 -8.53
C ILE A 174 -44.82 23.39 -7.05
N GLU A 175 -46.04 23.76 -6.65
CA GLU A 175 -46.64 23.43 -5.35
C GLU A 175 -46.93 21.92 -5.32
N SER A 176 -46.30 21.19 -4.40
CA SER A 176 -46.62 19.78 -4.18
C SER A 176 -47.85 19.67 -3.29
N ASP A 177 -48.94 19.12 -3.84
CA ASP A 177 -50.20 18.86 -3.13
C ASP A 177 -49.96 18.12 -1.81
N THR A 178 -50.18 18.81 -0.70
CA THR A 178 -50.31 18.20 0.64
C THR A 178 -51.79 18.12 0.96
N PRO A 179 -52.37 16.93 1.24
CA PRO A 179 -53.73 16.85 1.73
C PRO A 179 -53.82 17.49 3.11
N ASP A 180 -54.67 18.51 3.18
CA ASP A 180 -54.92 19.37 4.32
C ASP A 180 -55.48 18.58 5.52
N GLY A 181 -54.88 18.77 6.69
CA GLY A 181 -55.20 18.01 7.90
C GLY A 181 -54.46 18.50 9.13
N THR A 182 -54.73 19.74 9.55
CA THR A 182 -54.36 20.26 10.89
C THR A 182 -55.42 19.73 11.89
N PRO A 183 -55.14 19.36 13.17
CA PRO A 183 -54.19 20.03 14.07
C PRO A 183 -53.45 19.12 15.08
N GLY A 184 -52.30 19.58 15.58
CA GLY A 184 -51.79 19.08 16.85
C GLY A 184 -50.30 19.24 17.07
N ALA A 185 -49.93 20.32 17.75
CA ALA A 185 -48.72 20.31 18.54
C ALA A 185 -48.76 19.12 19.51
N LYS A 186 -47.78 18.21 19.46
CA LYS A 186 -47.08 17.59 20.60
C LYS A 186 -46.19 16.39 20.20
N ASP A 187 -44.98 16.41 20.77
CA ASP A 187 -44.12 15.27 21.14
C ASP A 187 -43.22 14.62 20.07
N SER A 188 -41.96 15.06 19.99
CA SER A 188 -40.87 14.31 19.33
C SER A 188 -40.04 13.53 20.38
N PRO A 189 -39.98 12.18 20.35
CA PRO A 189 -39.37 11.38 21.42
C PRO A 189 -37.90 10.99 21.23
N TRP A 190 -37.14 11.60 20.30
CA TRP A 190 -35.79 11.16 19.96
C TRP A 190 -34.72 12.26 20.02
N ARG A 191 -34.93 13.25 20.89
CA ARG A 191 -33.81 14.03 21.43
C ARG A 191 -33.22 13.21 22.57
N ASP A 192 -31.94 12.86 22.42
CA ASP A 192 -31.04 12.26 23.40
C ASP A 192 -30.92 10.73 23.33
N LYS A 193 -29.93 10.27 22.56
CA LYS A 193 -28.90 9.30 23.03
C LYS A 193 -27.56 9.62 22.38
#